data_AF-A0A7J4KKQ1-F1
#
_entry.id   AF-A0A7J4KKQ1-F1
#
_cell.length_a   1.000
_cell.length_b   1.000
_cell.length_c   1.000
_cell.angle_alpha   90.00
_cell.angle_beta   90.00
_cell.angle_gamma   90.00
#
_symmetry.space_group_name_H-M   'P 1'
#
loop_
_entity.id
_entity.type
_entity.pdbx_description
1 polymer ?
#
loop_
_entity_poly.entity_id
_entity_poly.type
_entity_poly.pdbx_seq_one_letter_code
_entity_poly.pdbx_strand_id
1 'polypeptide(L)'
;MKTVLALALAFLLLLLFGCPQIFPPPANATNNTTAVSPPPEEPVGLPAPPPEPKVNQTQVGPENETPESSPEPPPEPQAALKRRVGKVNTTDIGGKNLTVTSPFDAGSPLSYTINKTGYFNTTVAADTPHLVLLKDKDNLLRAMTVSLQLDPGYLVFDARSTAKALLWRRYTDDEISNELFLAEIDDLNCWGNFYGLLQLKLPKTSLDNLSNSSYDYKDYYSKCLEEMNETGLMK
;
A
#
# COMPACT_ATOMS: atom_id res chain seq x y z
N MET A 1 29.94 51.64 -7.99
CA MET A 1 29.41 50.26 -8.04
C MET A 1 30.55 49.25 -7.89
N LYS A 2 31.10 49.04 -6.68
CA LYS A 2 32.10 47.98 -6.42
C LYS A 2 32.02 47.37 -5.01
N THR A 3 31.06 47.76 -4.17
CA THR A 3 30.99 47.32 -2.76
C THR A 3 29.85 46.34 -2.44
N VAL A 4 29.00 46.00 -3.42
CA VAL A 4 27.86 45.09 -3.17
C VAL A 4 28.23 43.61 -3.39
N LEU A 5 29.34 43.34 -4.09
CA LEU A 5 29.72 41.96 -4.45
C LEU A 5 30.47 41.20 -3.32
N ALA A 6 30.98 41.90 -2.30
CA ALA A 6 31.77 41.28 -1.24
C ALA A 6 30.93 40.69 -0.09
N LEU A 7 29.67 41.13 0.09
CA LEU A 7 28.82 40.62 1.17
C LEU A 7 28.15 39.28 0.82
N ALA A 8 27.91 39.00 -0.46
CA ALA A 8 27.22 37.77 -0.88
C ALA A 8 28.11 36.52 -0.78
N LEU A 9 29.43 36.66 -0.86
CA LEU A 9 30.35 35.51 -0.80
C LEU A 9 30.61 35.02 0.64
N ALA A 10 30.45 35.88 1.65
CA ALA A 10 30.67 35.51 3.05
C ALA A 10 29.50 34.71 3.66
N PHE A 11 28.28 34.92 3.18
CA PHE A 11 27.09 34.19 3.66
C PHE A 11 27.01 32.76 3.11
N LEU A 12 27.58 32.52 1.92
CA LEU A 12 27.60 31.19 1.30
C LEU A 12 28.60 30.22 1.98
N LEU A 13 29.68 30.75 2.58
CA LEU A 13 30.70 29.95 3.28
C LEU A 13 30.29 29.57 4.71
N LEU A 14 29.41 30.33 5.36
CA LEU A 14 28.88 30.03 6.70
C LEU A 14 27.81 28.94 6.72
N LEU A 15 27.12 28.69 5.60
CA LEU A 15 26.14 27.61 5.46
C LEU A 15 26.77 26.24 5.17
N LEU A 16 28.04 26.20 4.72
CA LEU A 16 28.72 24.95 4.35
C LEU A 16 29.47 24.28 5.52
N PHE A 17 29.67 24.95 6.66
CA PHE A 17 30.57 24.45 7.72
C PHE A 17 30.06 24.57 9.17
N GLY A 18 28.75 24.71 9.41
CA GLY A 18 28.23 24.97 10.76
C GLY A 18 27.01 24.14 11.16
N CYS A 19 27.20 22.88 11.56
CA CYS A 19 26.45 22.20 12.63
C CYS A 19 26.94 20.74 12.79
N PRO A 20 27.94 20.43 13.66
CA PRO A 20 28.07 19.07 14.17
C PRO A 20 26.88 18.81 15.12
N GLN A 21 26.00 17.91 14.69
CA GLN A 21 24.92 17.36 15.49
C GLN A 21 25.47 16.77 16.79
N ILE A 22 25.11 17.39 17.93
CA ILE A 22 25.29 16.83 19.26
C ILE A 22 24.16 15.82 19.47
N PHE A 23 24.40 14.56 19.12
CA PHE A 23 23.59 13.45 19.64
C PHE A 23 24.33 12.82 20.81
N PRO A 24 23.76 12.78 22.02
CA PRO A 24 24.28 11.91 23.08
C PRO A 24 23.99 10.44 22.70
N PRO A 25 24.93 9.50 22.94
CA PRO A 25 24.69 8.08 22.71
C PRO A 25 23.59 7.56 23.66
N PRO A 26 22.75 6.60 23.22
CA PRO A 26 21.75 6.00 24.09
C PRO A 26 22.43 5.21 25.21
N ALA A 27 21.93 5.41 26.42
CA ALA A 27 22.35 4.69 27.61
C ALA A 27 22.09 3.19 27.46
N ASN A 28 23.12 2.38 27.69
CA ASN A 28 23.02 0.95 27.94
C ASN A 28 22.10 0.71 29.14
N ALA A 29 20.89 0.21 28.87
CA ALA A 29 20.07 -0.45 29.87
C ALA A 29 20.33 -1.96 29.78
N THR A 30 21.33 -2.39 30.52
CA THR A 30 21.53 -3.77 30.94
C THR A 30 20.30 -4.23 31.72
N ASN A 31 19.52 -5.17 31.19
CA ASN A 31 18.66 -6.00 32.01
C ASN A 31 19.04 -7.46 31.80
N ASN A 32 19.83 -7.94 32.75
CA ASN A 32 19.95 -9.34 33.13
C ASN A 32 18.62 -9.83 33.73
N THR A 33 18.57 -11.15 33.97
CA THR A 33 17.54 -11.95 34.66
C THR A 33 16.33 -12.30 33.78
N THR A 34 15.94 -13.56 33.54
CA THR A 34 16.30 -14.84 34.16
C THR A 34 15.87 -15.94 33.19
N ALA A 35 16.78 -16.84 32.80
CA ALA A 35 16.39 -18.11 32.20
C ALA A 35 15.84 -19.03 33.29
N VAL A 36 14.60 -19.48 33.14
CA VAL A 36 14.02 -20.57 33.92
C VAL A 36 13.49 -21.62 32.94
N SER A 37 14.20 -22.74 32.84
CA SER A 37 13.65 -24.05 32.45
C SER A 37 13.56 -24.86 33.75
N PRO A 38 12.54 -25.72 33.98
CA PRO A 38 12.45 -27.07 33.37
C PRO A 38 10.99 -27.60 33.29
N PRO A 39 10.66 -28.91 33.11
CA PRO A 39 11.42 -30.11 32.68
C PRO A 39 10.82 -30.80 31.41
N PRO A 40 11.42 -31.90 30.90
CA PRO A 40 10.96 -32.60 29.70
C PRO A 40 10.06 -33.82 30.00
N GLU A 41 9.46 -34.33 28.90
CA GLU A 41 8.85 -35.66 28.65
C GLU A 41 7.37 -35.90 28.96
N GLU A 42 6.58 -36.05 27.88
CA GLU A 42 5.89 -37.32 27.57
C GLU A 42 5.66 -37.42 26.04
N PRO A 43 5.96 -38.54 25.38
CA PRO A 43 5.62 -38.74 23.97
C PRO A 43 4.13 -39.08 23.87
N VAL A 44 3.32 -38.12 23.44
CA VAL A 44 1.92 -38.38 23.08
C VAL A 44 1.93 -39.27 21.84
N GLY A 45 1.55 -40.54 22.02
CA GLY A 45 1.42 -41.51 20.96
C GLY A 45 0.50 -41.02 19.85
N LEU A 46 0.96 -41.15 18.61
CA LEU A 46 0.18 -40.86 17.41
C LEU A 46 -1.07 -41.77 17.38
N PRO A 47 -2.29 -41.22 17.21
CA PRO A 47 -3.45 -42.06 16.96
C PRO A 47 -3.31 -42.74 15.59
N ALA A 48 -3.62 -44.05 15.55
CA ALA A 48 -3.55 -44.86 14.34
C ALA A 48 -4.50 -44.32 13.25
N PRO A 49 -4.11 -44.44 11.96
CA PRO A 49 -4.96 -44.00 10.85
C PRO A 49 -6.24 -44.85 10.77
N PRO A 50 -7.39 -44.26 10.38
CA PRO A 50 -8.64 -44.99 10.22
C PRO A 50 -8.54 -46.02 9.08
N PRO A 51 -9.22 -47.18 9.20
CA PRO A 51 -9.21 -48.20 8.16
C PRO A 51 -9.98 -47.76 6.91
N GLU A 52 -9.46 -48.14 5.74
CA GLU A 52 -10.04 -47.89 4.41
C GLU A 52 -11.44 -48.52 4.24
N PRO A 53 -12.28 -47.96 3.34
CA PRO A 53 -13.67 -48.40 3.18
C PRO A 53 -13.77 -49.79 2.53
N LYS A 54 -14.64 -50.64 3.09
CA LYS A 54 -15.06 -51.89 2.46
C LYS A 54 -15.86 -51.62 1.19
N VAL A 55 -15.37 -52.13 0.06
CA VAL A 55 -16.11 -52.29 -1.19
C VAL A 55 -17.29 -53.23 -0.97
N ASN A 56 -18.51 -52.78 -1.27
CA ASN A 56 -19.69 -53.63 -1.36
C ASN A 56 -20.37 -53.39 -2.71
N GLN A 57 -20.23 -54.36 -3.62
CA GLN A 57 -21.13 -54.59 -4.76
C GLN A 57 -22.44 -55.15 -4.15
N THR A 58 -23.68 -54.83 -4.55
CA THR A 58 -24.32 -54.82 -5.87
C THR A 58 -25.75 -54.28 -5.68
N GLN A 59 -26.30 -53.45 -6.57
CA GLN A 59 -27.67 -53.66 -7.12
C GLN A 59 -27.96 -52.73 -8.31
N VAL A 60 -28.49 -53.33 -9.38
CA VAL A 60 -28.92 -52.71 -10.63
C VAL A 60 -30.37 -52.22 -10.52
N GLY A 61 -30.64 -51.02 -11.03
CA GLY A 61 -31.97 -50.52 -11.43
C GLY A 61 -32.16 -49.02 -11.21
N PRO A 62 -33.16 -48.40 -11.88
CA PRO A 62 -33.31 -48.15 -13.31
C PRO A 62 -32.74 -46.77 -13.72
N GLU A 63 -32.54 -46.56 -15.03
CA GLU A 63 -32.07 -45.30 -15.63
C GLU A 63 -32.90 -44.10 -15.16
N ASN A 64 -32.24 -43.18 -14.45
CA ASN A 64 -32.74 -41.84 -14.20
C ASN A 64 -31.64 -40.89 -14.69
N GLU A 65 -31.93 -40.18 -15.79
CA GLU A 65 -31.02 -39.22 -16.39
C GLU A 65 -30.64 -38.15 -15.35
N THR A 66 -29.46 -38.32 -14.78
CA THR A 66 -28.84 -37.32 -13.93
C THR A 66 -28.32 -36.23 -14.86
N PRO A 67 -28.70 -34.94 -14.69
CA PRO A 67 -28.04 -33.89 -15.43
C PRO A 67 -26.56 -33.95 -15.09
N GLU A 68 -25.75 -34.20 -16.11
CA GLU A 68 -24.30 -34.24 -16.07
C GLU A 68 -23.82 -32.97 -15.35
N SER A 69 -23.45 -33.12 -14.07
CA SER A 69 -22.93 -32.01 -13.29
C SER A 69 -21.62 -31.64 -13.94
N SER A 70 -21.61 -30.54 -14.67
CA SER A 70 -20.40 -29.89 -15.17
C SER A 70 -19.36 -29.92 -14.04
N PRO A 71 -18.11 -30.35 -14.31
CA PRO A 71 -17.06 -30.29 -13.31
C PRO A 71 -17.01 -28.86 -12.80
N GLU A 72 -17.24 -28.70 -11.50
CA GLU A 72 -17.11 -27.43 -10.81
C GLU A 72 -15.70 -26.92 -11.14
N PRO A 73 -15.57 -25.71 -11.71
CA PRO A 73 -14.25 -25.18 -12.03
C PRO A 73 -13.39 -25.27 -10.76
N PRO A 74 -12.11 -25.65 -10.88
CA PRO A 74 -11.23 -25.72 -9.72
C PRO A 74 -11.35 -24.39 -8.95
N PRO A 75 -11.43 -24.42 -7.61
CA PRO A 75 -11.55 -23.21 -6.83
C PRO A 75 -10.46 -22.26 -7.28
N GLU A 76 -10.84 -21.04 -7.65
CA GLU A 76 -9.88 -20.00 -8.02
C GLU A 76 -8.81 -19.97 -6.92
N PRO A 77 -7.51 -19.95 -7.28
CA PRO A 77 -6.46 -19.81 -6.29
C PRO A 77 -6.81 -18.62 -5.42
N GLN A 78 -7.07 -18.85 -4.13
CA GLN A 78 -7.22 -17.75 -3.19
C GLN A 78 -5.91 -16.97 -3.26
N ALA A 79 -5.98 -15.72 -3.75
CA ALA A 79 -4.81 -14.85 -3.83
C ALA A 79 -4.05 -14.94 -2.51
N ALA A 80 -2.75 -15.21 -2.56
CA ALA A 80 -1.97 -15.34 -1.34
C ALA A 80 -2.05 -14.00 -0.59
N LEU A 81 -2.39 -14.00 0.69
CA LEU A 81 -2.58 -12.76 1.46
C LEU A 81 -1.40 -12.53 2.42
N LYS A 82 -0.96 -11.28 2.53
CA LYS A 82 0.05 -10.86 3.53
C LYS A 82 -0.46 -9.70 4.38
N ARG A 83 0.00 -9.64 5.63
CA ARG A 83 -0.24 -8.50 6.53
C ARG A 83 0.83 -7.43 6.30
N ARG A 84 0.41 -6.17 6.22
CA ARG A 84 1.29 -4.99 6.16
C ARG A 84 0.89 -3.96 7.20
N VAL A 85 1.84 -3.13 7.59
CA VAL A 85 1.57 -1.92 8.37
C VAL A 85 1.38 -0.77 7.39
N GLY A 86 0.25 -0.07 7.50
CA GLY A 86 -0.01 1.17 6.77
C GLY A 86 0.21 2.40 7.65
N LYS A 87 0.46 3.54 7.00
CA LYS A 87 0.63 4.84 7.64
C LYS A 87 -0.11 5.90 6.82
N VAL A 88 -0.97 6.68 7.47
CA VAL A 88 -1.58 7.87 6.88
C VAL A 88 -0.83 9.11 7.33
N ASN A 89 -0.35 9.90 6.38
CA ASN A 89 0.19 11.22 6.69
C ASN A 89 -0.96 12.22 6.86
N THR A 90 -1.34 12.50 8.11
CA THR A 90 -2.46 13.37 8.43
C THR A 90 -2.21 14.86 8.15
N THR A 91 -0.97 15.26 7.82
CA THR A 91 -0.71 16.62 7.33
C THR A 91 -1.16 16.79 5.89
N ASP A 92 -1.08 15.71 5.11
CA ASP A 92 -1.35 15.73 3.67
C ASP A 92 -2.76 15.22 3.37
N ILE A 93 -3.29 14.33 4.22
CA ILE A 93 -4.60 13.70 4.03
C ILE A 93 -5.52 14.08 5.18
N GLY A 94 -6.56 14.85 4.85
CA GLY A 94 -7.65 15.17 5.77
C GLY A 94 -8.75 14.10 5.77
N GLY A 95 -9.77 14.31 6.61
CA GLY A 95 -10.94 13.45 6.73
C GLY A 95 -11.18 12.99 8.18
N LYS A 96 -12.36 12.41 8.43
CA LYS A 96 -12.74 11.87 9.75
C LYS A 96 -13.15 10.42 9.61
N ASN A 97 -12.82 9.62 10.63
CA ASN A 97 -13.08 8.18 10.69
C ASN A 97 -12.63 7.48 9.40
N LEU A 98 -11.36 7.66 9.08
CA LEU A 98 -10.78 7.14 7.86
C LEU A 98 -10.80 5.60 7.88
N THR A 99 -11.16 4.98 6.78
CA THR A 99 -11.24 3.53 6.59
C THR A 99 -10.39 3.13 5.40
N VAL A 100 -9.74 1.98 5.47
CA VAL A 100 -8.91 1.47 4.36
C VAL A 100 -9.67 0.35 3.69
N THR A 101 -9.70 0.37 2.37
CA THR A 101 -10.36 -0.65 1.55
C THR A 101 -9.31 -1.29 0.66
N SER A 102 -9.07 -2.57 0.90
CA SER A 102 -8.29 -3.47 0.02
C SER A 102 -9.27 -4.41 -0.69
N PRO A 103 -9.07 -4.72 -1.98
CA PRO A 103 -9.91 -5.70 -2.70
C PRO A 103 -9.84 -7.10 -2.08
N PHE A 104 -8.86 -7.35 -1.22
CA PHE A 104 -8.61 -8.64 -0.57
C PHE A 104 -9.04 -8.69 0.90
N ASP A 105 -9.64 -7.63 1.44
CA ASP A 105 -10.25 -7.69 2.76
C ASP A 105 -11.55 -8.51 2.65
N ALA A 106 -11.49 -9.76 3.12
CA ALA A 106 -12.51 -10.79 2.99
C ALA A 106 -13.86 -10.46 3.67
N GLY A 107 -14.62 -9.54 3.10
CA GLY A 107 -16.04 -9.33 3.42
C GLY A 107 -16.33 -8.44 4.63
N SER A 108 -15.33 -7.75 5.18
CA SER A 108 -15.57 -6.67 6.14
C SER A 108 -14.67 -5.50 5.78
N PRO A 109 -15.20 -4.32 5.41
CA PRO A 109 -14.36 -3.12 5.33
C PRO A 109 -13.71 -2.98 6.70
N LEU A 110 -12.41 -3.23 6.77
CA LEU A 110 -11.68 -3.08 8.00
C LEU A 110 -11.62 -1.57 8.27
N SER A 111 -12.61 -1.10 9.03
CA SER A 111 -12.62 0.24 9.57
C SER A 111 -11.49 0.32 10.58
N TYR A 112 -10.29 0.58 10.09
CA TYR A 112 -9.17 0.84 10.96
C TYR A 112 -9.46 2.17 11.63
N THR A 113 -9.65 2.15 12.94
CA THR A 113 -9.49 3.37 13.71
C THR A 113 -8.02 3.75 13.57
N ILE A 114 -7.72 4.62 12.60
CA ILE A 114 -6.39 5.17 12.43
C ILE A 114 -6.02 5.78 13.76
N ASN A 115 -5.00 5.21 14.39
CA ASN A 115 -4.58 5.69 15.69
C ASN A 115 -4.12 7.15 15.57
N LYS A 116 -3.96 7.85 16.70
CA LYS A 116 -3.52 9.27 16.68
C LYS A 116 -2.20 9.50 15.94
N THR A 117 -1.41 8.44 15.72
CA THR A 117 -0.12 8.47 15.03
C THR A 117 -0.20 8.10 13.54
N GLY A 118 -1.37 7.79 13.00
CA GLY A 118 -1.57 7.49 11.58
C GLY A 118 -1.37 6.03 11.17
N TYR A 119 -1.02 5.12 12.09
CA TYR A 119 -0.65 3.73 11.77
C TYR A 119 -1.84 2.75 11.90
N PHE A 120 -1.84 1.72 11.07
CA PHE A 120 -2.80 0.62 11.09
C PHE A 120 -2.19 -0.66 10.50
N ASN A 121 -2.79 -1.82 10.77
CA ASN A 121 -2.44 -3.07 10.09
C ASN A 121 -3.44 -3.32 8.97
N THR A 122 -3.04 -3.86 7.83
CA THR A 122 -3.96 -4.23 6.75
C THR A 122 -3.56 -5.52 6.06
N THR A 123 -4.50 -6.12 5.31
CA THR A 123 -4.25 -7.30 4.49
C THR A 123 -4.26 -6.91 3.02
N VAL A 124 -3.24 -7.36 2.30
CA VAL A 124 -3.04 -7.09 0.88
C VAL A 124 -2.64 -8.38 0.19
N ALA A 125 -2.80 -8.46 -1.13
CA ALA A 125 -2.21 -9.55 -1.91
C ALA A 125 -0.69 -9.62 -1.69
N ALA A 126 -0.21 -10.85 -1.60
CA ALA A 126 1.19 -11.21 -1.40
C ALA A 126 1.91 -11.47 -2.73
N ASP A 127 1.16 -11.58 -3.83
CA ASP A 127 1.63 -12.04 -5.14
C ASP A 127 1.18 -11.13 -6.30
N THR A 128 0.44 -10.05 -6.00
CA THR A 128 -0.20 -9.22 -7.02
C THR A 128 -0.18 -7.74 -6.62
N PRO A 129 0.39 -6.83 -7.45
CA PRO A 129 0.30 -5.40 -7.25
C PRO A 129 -1.15 -4.90 -7.33
N HIS A 130 -1.56 -3.99 -6.45
CA HIS A 130 -2.93 -3.46 -6.51
C HIS A 130 -3.06 -2.11 -5.80
N LEU A 131 -4.15 -1.41 -6.10
CA LEU A 131 -4.52 -0.19 -5.40
C LEU A 131 -5.16 -0.51 -4.05
N VAL A 132 -4.73 0.22 -3.03
CA VAL A 132 -5.37 0.26 -1.72
C VAL A 132 -5.94 1.65 -1.52
N LEU A 133 -7.21 1.72 -1.10
CA LEU A 133 -7.97 2.96 -1.03
C LEU A 133 -8.16 3.39 0.42
N LEU A 134 -8.20 4.70 0.66
CA LEU A 134 -8.52 5.29 1.95
C LEU A 134 -9.77 6.16 1.80
N LYS A 135 -10.84 5.85 2.54
CA LYS A 135 -12.11 6.57 2.50
C LYS A 135 -12.40 7.25 3.83
N ASP A 136 -13.29 8.24 3.87
CA ASP A 136 -13.80 8.83 5.10
C ASP A 136 -15.16 8.24 5.52
N LYS A 137 -15.71 8.74 6.64
CA LYS A 137 -17.05 8.36 7.15
C LYS A 137 -18.18 8.49 6.14
N ASP A 138 -18.05 9.37 5.15
CA ASP A 138 -19.08 9.63 4.15
C ASP A 138 -18.81 8.78 2.89
N ASN A 139 -17.92 7.78 2.99
CA ASN A 139 -17.46 6.89 1.93
C ASN A 139 -16.75 7.62 0.78
N LEU A 140 -16.31 8.87 0.98
CA LEU A 140 -15.56 9.61 -0.01
C LEU A 140 -14.09 9.21 0.00
N LEU A 141 -13.53 8.98 -1.18
CA LEU A 141 -12.13 8.66 -1.36
C LEU A 141 -11.25 9.84 -0.93
N ARG A 142 -10.31 9.59 -0.03
CA ARG A 142 -9.37 10.57 0.53
C ARG A 142 -7.99 10.43 -0.07
N ALA A 143 -7.51 9.21 -0.22
CA ALA A 143 -6.19 8.89 -0.74
C ALA A 143 -6.19 7.48 -1.32
N MET A 144 -5.14 7.17 -2.08
CA MET A 144 -4.87 5.82 -2.56
C MET A 144 -3.37 5.61 -2.61
N THR A 145 -2.94 4.36 -2.63
CA THR A 145 -1.54 3.99 -2.84
C THR A 145 -1.48 2.64 -3.55
N VAL A 146 -0.36 2.36 -4.19
CA VAL A 146 -0.06 1.05 -4.76
C VAL A 146 0.56 0.18 -3.67
N SER A 147 0.08 -1.06 -3.51
CA SER A 147 0.75 -2.10 -2.74
C SER A 147 1.52 -3.00 -3.68
N LEU A 148 2.82 -3.16 -3.42
CA LEU A 148 3.71 -4.10 -4.12
C LEU A 148 4.00 -5.33 -3.24
N GLN A 149 4.47 -6.43 -3.84
CA GLN A 149 4.56 -7.77 -3.23
C GLN A 149 5.81 -7.94 -2.35
N LEU A 150 6.94 -7.38 -2.75
CA LEU A 150 8.26 -7.41 -2.13
C LEU A 150 8.53 -6.15 -1.30
N ASP A 151 7.80 -5.06 -1.51
CA ASP A 151 7.96 -3.82 -0.72
C ASP A 151 7.80 -4.10 0.80
N PRO A 152 8.91 -4.04 1.57
CA PRO A 152 8.91 -4.31 3.00
C PRO A 152 8.47 -3.10 3.82
N GLY A 153 8.28 -1.94 3.17
CA GLY A 153 7.97 -0.67 3.79
C GLY A 153 6.55 -0.58 4.33
N TYR A 154 6.23 0.59 4.85
CA TYR A 154 4.85 0.93 5.20
C TYR A 154 4.04 1.19 3.94
N LEU A 155 2.77 0.79 3.95
CA LEU A 155 1.80 1.24 2.97
C LEU A 155 1.42 2.71 3.29
N VAL A 156 2.05 3.67 2.61
CA VAL A 156 1.93 5.10 2.95
C VAL A 156 0.82 5.77 2.15
N PHE A 157 -0.11 6.41 2.86
CA PHE A 157 -1.13 7.30 2.29
C PHE A 157 -0.75 8.75 2.55
N ASP A 158 -0.17 9.37 1.54
CA ASP A 158 0.11 10.80 1.47
C ASP A 158 -0.22 11.33 0.07
N ALA A 159 0.01 12.62 -0.16
CA ALA A 159 -0.28 13.22 -1.46
C ALA A 159 0.61 12.66 -2.59
N ARG A 160 1.85 12.27 -2.28
CA ARG A 160 2.80 11.74 -3.26
C ARG A 160 2.40 10.35 -3.72
N SER A 161 2.17 9.43 -2.78
CA SER A 161 1.65 8.08 -3.06
C SER A 161 0.32 8.14 -3.81
N THR A 162 -0.57 9.09 -3.43
CA THR A 162 -1.84 9.29 -4.14
C THR A 162 -1.63 9.73 -5.58
N ALA A 163 -0.72 10.69 -5.84
CA ALA A 163 -0.41 11.12 -7.19
C ALA A 163 0.16 9.97 -8.04
N LYS A 164 1.09 9.19 -7.50
CA LYS A 164 1.65 8.01 -8.19
C LYS A 164 0.57 6.98 -8.49
N ALA A 165 -0.26 6.65 -7.50
CA ALA A 165 -1.35 5.69 -7.67
C ALA A 165 -2.39 6.12 -8.71
N LEU A 166 -2.67 7.42 -8.83
CA LEU A 166 -3.55 7.96 -9.88
C LEU A 166 -2.94 7.83 -11.28
N LEU A 167 -1.61 7.96 -11.39
CA LEU A 167 -0.88 7.78 -12.64
C LEU A 167 -0.47 6.32 -12.89
N TRP A 168 -0.74 5.41 -11.95
CA TRP A 168 -0.45 4.00 -12.09
C TRP A 168 -1.42 3.31 -13.04
N ARG A 169 -1.11 3.44 -14.33
CA ARG A 169 -1.90 2.89 -15.45
C ARG A 169 -1.36 1.57 -15.97
N ARG A 170 -0.10 1.25 -15.67
CA ARG A 170 0.58 0.03 -16.12
C ARG A 170 0.69 -0.95 -14.97
N TYR A 171 -0.11 -2.01 -15.06
CA TYR A 171 0.02 -3.19 -14.22
C TYR A 171 0.87 -4.22 -14.97
N THR A 172 1.88 -4.75 -14.29
CA THR A 172 2.59 -5.96 -14.73
C THR A 172 2.69 -6.93 -13.56
N ASP A 173 2.81 -8.24 -13.82
CA ASP A 173 3.08 -9.21 -12.74
C ASP A 173 4.52 -9.08 -12.20
N ASP A 174 5.41 -8.41 -12.94
CA ASP A 174 6.79 -8.13 -12.53
C ASP A 174 6.85 -6.92 -11.59
N GLU A 175 7.18 -7.15 -10.33
CA GLU A 175 7.25 -6.08 -9.33
C GLU A 175 8.32 -5.04 -9.64
N ILE A 176 9.48 -5.46 -10.12
CA ILE A 176 10.58 -4.55 -10.43
C ILE A 176 10.13 -3.54 -11.49
N SER A 177 9.43 -4.00 -12.53
CA SER A 177 8.84 -3.12 -13.55
C SER A 177 7.82 -2.14 -12.96
N ASN A 178 7.00 -2.56 -11.98
CA ASN A 178 6.07 -1.65 -11.32
C ASN A 178 6.79 -0.62 -10.42
N GLU A 179 7.83 -1.03 -9.70
CA GLU A 179 8.66 -0.13 -8.88
C GLU A 179 9.35 0.91 -9.75
N LEU A 180 9.99 0.48 -10.85
CA LEU A 180 10.63 1.36 -11.81
C LEU A 180 9.63 2.33 -12.43
N PHE A 181 8.47 1.83 -12.87
CA PHE A 181 7.42 2.69 -13.40
C PHE A 181 6.95 3.74 -12.39
N LEU A 182 6.75 3.36 -11.13
CA LEU A 182 6.39 4.30 -10.06
C LEU A 182 7.50 5.31 -9.76
N ALA A 183 8.77 4.94 -9.96
CA ALA A 183 9.90 5.86 -9.85
C ALA A 183 9.94 6.85 -11.03
N GLU A 184 9.78 6.37 -12.27
CA GLU A 184 9.80 7.19 -13.49
C GLU A 184 8.67 8.25 -13.53
N ILE A 185 7.54 8.02 -12.84
CA ILE A 185 6.50 9.05 -12.67
C ILE A 185 7.05 10.32 -12.00
N ASP A 186 8.02 10.21 -11.08
CA ASP A 186 8.63 11.38 -10.43
C ASP A 186 9.44 12.25 -11.41
N ASP A 187 9.84 11.69 -12.56
CA ASP A 187 10.67 12.36 -13.57
C ASP A 187 9.84 13.12 -14.62
N LEU A 188 8.50 13.00 -14.60
CA LEU A 188 7.62 13.76 -15.48
C LEU A 188 7.70 15.26 -15.17
N ASN A 189 7.77 16.10 -16.20
CA ASN A 189 7.77 17.56 -16.06
C ASN A 189 6.48 18.07 -15.41
N CYS A 190 5.35 17.41 -15.67
CA CYS A 190 4.06 17.73 -15.07
C CYS A 190 4.00 17.45 -13.55
N TRP A 191 4.90 16.59 -13.03
CA TRP A 191 4.78 15.95 -11.72
C TRP A 191 4.65 16.95 -10.59
N GLY A 192 5.52 17.96 -10.57
CA GLY A 192 5.54 18.97 -9.52
C GLY A 192 4.22 19.73 -9.37
N ASN A 193 3.55 20.03 -10.48
CA ASN A 193 2.24 20.69 -10.45
C ASN A 193 1.14 19.75 -9.97
N PHE A 194 1.12 18.52 -10.48
CA PHE A 194 0.07 17.56 -10.12
C PHE A 194 0.15 17.13 -8.65
N TYR A 195 1.32 16.66 -8.21
CA TYR A 195 1.55 16.30 -6.80
C TYR A 195 1.39 17.51 -5.88
N GLY A 196 1.90 18.69 -6.26
CA GLY A 196 1.78 19.91 -5.47
C GLY A 196 0.32 20.33 -5.26
N LEU A 197 -0.53 20.18 -6.27
CA LEU A 197 -1.98 20.40 -6.13
C LEU A 197 -2.59 19.43 -5.13
N LEU A 198 -2.29 18.13 -5.23
CA LEU A 198 -2.83 17.14 -4.28
C LEU A 198 -2.38 17.45 -2.86
N GLN A 199 -1.10 17.78 -2.66
CA GLN A 199 -0.56 18.14 -1.34
C GLN A 199 -1.28 19.35 -0.74
N LEU A 200 -1.64 20.35 -1.56
CA LEU A 200 -2.39 21.52 -1.11
C LEU A 200 -3.86 21.22 -0.78
N LYS A 201 -4.50 20.30 -1.52
CA LYS A 201 -5.96 20.13 -1.52
C LYS A 201 -6.45 18.97 -0.66
N LEU A 202 -5.77 17.83 -0.66
CA LEU A 202 -6.18 16.64 0.10
C LEU A 202 -6.30 16.83 1.63
N PRO A 203 -5.63 17.80 2.28
CA PRO A 203 -5.91 18.12 3.69
C PRO A 203 -7.32 18.68 3.91
N LYS A 204 -7.94 19.26 2.87
CA LYS A 204 -9.18 20.05 2.96
C LYS A 204 -10.35 19.46 2.19
N THR A 205 -10.10 18.69 1.12
CA THR A 205 -11.14 18.10 0.27
C THR A 205 -10.88 16.62 0.02
N SER A 206 -11.94 15.85 -0.27
CA SER A 206 -11.80 14.47 -0.76
C SER A 206 -11.26 14.48 -2.18
N LEU A 207 -10.63 13.37 -2.56
CA LEU A 207 -10.16 13.14 -3.93
C LEU A 207 -11.34 13.06 -4.90
N ASP A 208 -12.48 12.47 -4.51
CA ASP A 208 -13.71 12.45 -5.32
C ASP A 208 -14.23 13.86 -5.64
N ASN A 209 -14.24 14.74 -4.64
CA ASN A 209 -14.70 16.11 -4.86
C ASN A 209 -13.69 16.89 -5.72
N LEU A 210 -12.39 16.66 -5.48
CA LEU A 210 -11.32 17.30 -6.25
C LEU A 210 -11.41 16.90 -7.73
N SER A 211 -11.54 15.62 -8.03
CA SER A 211 -11.59 15.10 -9.40
C SER A 211 -12.82 15.56 -10.17
N ASN A 212 -13.96 15.72 -9.49
CA ASN A 212 -15.19 16.16 -10.11
C ASN A 212 -15.23 17.67 -10.37
N SER A 213 -14.76 18.48 -9.43
CA SER A 213 -15.04 19.93 -9.41
C SER A 213 -13.85 20.83 -9.76
N SER A 214 -12.61 20.36 -9.63
CA SER A 214 -11.43 21.21 -9.83
C SER A 214 -10.97 21.21 -11.29
N TYR A 215 -10.91 22.40 -11.88
CA TYR A 215 -10.28 22.60 -13.19
C TYR A 215 -8.78 22.26 -13.15
N ASP A 216 -8.05 22.79 -12.16
CA ASP A 216 -6.61 22.55 -12.02
C ASP A 216 -6.27 21.05 -11.89
N TYR A 217 -7.11 20.29 -11.18
CA TYR A 217 -6.94 18.83 -11.10
C TYR A 217 -7.00 18.20 -12.49
N LYS A 218 -8.04 18.54 -13.26
CA LYS A 218 -8.25 17.96 -14.60
C LYS A 218 -7.12 18.35 -15.54
N ASP A 219 -6.70 19.62 -15.52
CA ASP A 219 -5.61 20.14 -16.36
C ASP A 219 -4.25 19.50 -16.03
N TYR A 220 -3.86 19.45 -14.75
CA TYR A 220 -2.57 18.87 -14.36
C TYR A 220 -2.55 17.36 -14.55
N TYR A 221 -3.64 16.67 -14.24
CA TYR A 221 -3.76 15.24 -14.49
C TYR A 221 -3.69 14.94 -15.99
N SER A 222 -4.42 15.67 -16.84
CA SER A 222 -4.37 15.44 -18.29
C SER A 222 -3.00 15.69 -18.89
N LYS A 223 -2.28 16.73 -18.42
CA LYS A 223 -0.91 17.01 -18.87
C LYS A 223 0.05 15.88 -18.50
N CYS A 224 -0.08 15.31 -17.31
CA CYS A 224 0.70 14.12 -16.96
C CYS A 224 0.38 12.92 -17.84
N LEU A 225 -0.90 12.71 -18.15
CA LEU A 225 -1.29 11.63 -19.05
C LEU A 225 -0.76 11.84 -20.47
N GLU A 226 -0.80 13.07 -20.98
CA GLU A 226 -0.22 13.42 -22.29
C GLU A 226 1.28 13.15 -22.31
N GLU A 227 2.02 13.65 -21.31
CA GLU A 227 3.46 13.46 -21.22
C GLU A 227 3.85 11.98 -21.09
N MET A 228 3.13 11.20 -20.27
CA MET A 228 3.36 9.75 -20.17
C MET A 228 3.12 9.02 -21.51
N ASN A 229 2.19 9.51 -22.34
CA ASN A 229 1.96 8.94 -23.66
C ASN A 229 3.10 9.31 -24.63
N GLU A 230 3.58 10.55 -24.59
CA GLU A 230 4.69 11.04 -25.42
C GLU A 230 6.02 10.36 -25.09
N THR A 231 6.28 10.13 -23.81
CA THR A 231 7.49 9.47 -23.30
C THR A 231 7.44 7.94 -23.39
N GLY A 232 6.27 7.38 -23.72
CA GLY A 232 6.08 5.93 -23.86
C GLY A 232 5.84 5.19 -22.53
N LEU A 233 5.73 5.91 -21.41
CA LEU A 233 5.36 5.36 -20.11
C LEU A 233 3.96 4.73 -20.09
N MET A 234 3.07 5.11 -21.00
CA MET A 234 1.73 4.49 -21.13
C MET A 234 1.69 3.14 -21.84
N LYS A 235 2.80 2.70 -22.47
CA LYS A 235 2.83 1.48 -23.29
C LYS A 235 3.06 0.21 -22.47
#